data_AF-A0A9X2BZF2-F1
#
_entry.id   AF-A0A9X2BZF2-F1
#
_cell.length_a   1.000
_cell.length_b   1.000
_cell.length_c   1.000
_cell.angle_alpha   90.00
_cell.angle_beta   90.00
_cell.angle_gamma   90.00
#
_symmetry.space_group_name_H-M   'P 1'
#
loop_
_entity.id
_entity.type
_entity.pdbx_description
1 polymer ?
#
loop_
_entity_poly.entity_id
_entity_poly.type
_entity_poly.pdbx_seq_one_letter_code
_entity_poly.pdbx_strand_id
1 'polypeptide(L)'
;MAKAAPSSQLSLFDTTALSSPFSLFGDGGNLLPATGDDDEDAATAAPLAPAIARVVARDFRLTGERGLASAWKARAADNLAAIRLMQRIEGETRPATAEEQAILARFVGYGAGDLANALFRRPGEAWREGWAEQGDGLEQAVSAAELASLSRCTQYAHFTPEYIVRAVWAGLARLGFVRGAILVSGAMGNWTEATGRT
;
A
#
# COMPACT_ATOMS: atom_id res chain seq x y z
N MET A 1 -18.38 -15.08 42.29
CA MET A 1 -19.16 -14.67 41.10
C MET A 1 -18.23 -13.97 40.13
N ALA A 2 -18.18 -14.52 38.91
CA ALA A 2 -17.59 -14.08 37.63
C ALA A 2 -16.33 -13.17 37.62
N LYS A 3 -15.20 -13.75 37.20
CA LYS A 3 -14.02 -13.06 36.66
C LYS A 3 -14.13 -13.08 35.14
N ALA A 4 -14.13 -11.90 34.52
CA ALA A 4 -14.29 -11.70 33.09
C ALA A 4 -13.14 -12.32 32.26
N ALA A 5 -13.51 -12.83 31.10
CA ALA A 5 -12.66 -13.54 30.13
C ALA A 5 -11.60 -12.65 29.48
N PRO A 6 -10.38 -13.15 29.19
CA PRO A 6 -9.41 -12.42 28.40
C PRO A 6 -9.62 -12.64 26.89
N SER A 7 -9.55 -11.50 26.20
CA SER A 7 -9.55 -11.23 24.76
C SER A 7 -8.59 -12.11 23.96
N SER A 8 -9.07 -12.70 22.86
CA SER A 8 -8.28 -13.48 21.90
C SER A 8 -7.67 -12.56 20.83
N GLN A 9 -6.65 -11.78 21.19
CA GLN A 9 -5.78 -11.11 20.22
C GLN A 9 -4.46 -11.89 20.11
N LEU A 10 -4.25 -12.53 18.96
CA LEU A 10 -3.03 -13.23 18.61
C LEU A 10 -1.88 -12.22 18.47
N SER A 11 -0.92 -12.26 19.40
CA SER A 11 0.27 -11.42 19.36
C SER A 11 1.33 -12.03 18.45
N LEU A 12 2.01 -11.16 17.68
CA LEU A 12 3.03 -11.50 16.68
C LEU A 12 4.30 -12.19 17.25
N PHE A 13 4.36 -12.45 18.56
CA PHE A 13 5.55 -12.98 19.24
C PHE A 13 5.34 -14.34 19.95
N ASP A 14 4.20 -15.00 19.77
CA ASP A 14 3.98 -16.32 20.35
C ASP A 14 4.61 -17.42 19.47
N THR A 15 5.91 -17.64 19.67
CA THR A 15 6.66 -18.78 19.14
C THR A 15 6.45 -20.02 20.01
N THR A 16 5.23 -20.58 20.07
CA THR A 16 5.04 -21.98 20.47
C THR A 16 3.67 -22.53 20.04
N ALA A 17 3.64 -23.25 18.91
CA ALA A 17 2.72 -24.37 18.68
C ALA A 17 3.11 -25.14 17.40
N LEU A 18 4.23 -25.86 17.48
CA LEU A 18 4.58 -26.94 16.54
C LEU A 18 4.39 -28.26 17.30
N SER A 19 3.21 -28.89 17.17
CA SER A 19 2.94 -30.31 17.46
C SER A 19 1.52 -30.64 16.93
N SER A 20 1.39 -31.17 15.70
CA SER A 20 1.21 -32.62 15.36
C SER A 20 -0.14 -33.22 15.80
N PRO A 21 -0.61 -34.37 15.25
CA PRO A 21 -0.54 -34.96 13.90
C PRO A 21 -1.93 -35.50 13.42
N PHE A 22 -2.00 -36.07 12.19
CA PHE A 22 -3.06 -36.99 11.68
C PHE A 22 -4.46 -36.35 11.38
N SER A 23 -5.21 -36.68 10.32
CA SER A 23 -5.24 -37.89 9.49
C SER A 23 -5.84 -37.60 8.11
N LEU A 24 -5.29 -38.30 7.12
CA LEU A 24 -5.65 -38.35 5.70
C LEU A 24 -6.28 -39.75 5.47
N PHE A 25 -7.37 -39.81 4.71
CA PHE A 25 -8.10 -40.99 4.18
C PHE A 25 -9.19 -41.67 5.02
N GLY A 26 -10.37 -41.77 4.40
CA GLY A 26 -11.08 -43.05 4.26
C GLY A 26 -12.43 -43.21 4.97
N ASP A 27 -13.55 -42.94 4.27
CA ASP A 27 -14.74 -43.81 4.22
C ASP A 27 -15.74 -43.22 3.19
N GLY A 28 -16.31 -43.91 2.20
CA GLY A 28 -16.45 -45.36 2.04
C GLY A 28 -17.86 -45.88 2.33
N GLY A 29 -18.94 -45.13 2.08
CA GLY A 29 -20.29 -45.65 2.37
C GLY A 29 -21.42 -44.93 1.63
N ASN A 30 -21.83 -45.51 0.49
CA ASN A 30 -23.09 -45.26 -0.20
C ASN A 30 -24.25 -45.81 0.64
N LEU A 31 -25.41 -45.13 0.71
CA LEU A 31 -26.74 -45.71 0.94
C LEU A 31 -27.85 -44.62 0.84
N LEU A 32 -28.53 -44.56 -0.30
CA LEU A 32 -29.92 -44.07 -0.41
C LEU A 32 -30.89 -45.24 -0.09
N PRO A 33 -32.16 -44.97 0.29
CA PRO A 33 -33.18 -44.93 -0.75
C PRO A 33 -34.26 -43.83 -0.62
N ALA A 34 -34.90 -43.62 -1.77
CA ALA A 34 -36.06 -42.81 -2.17
C ALA A 34 -37.21 -42.59 -1.18
N THR A 35 -37.88 -41.43 -1.28
CA THR A 35 -39.25 -41.26 -1.86
C THR A 35 -39.69 -39.81 -1.74
N GLY A 36 -40.35 -39.27 -2.77
CA GLY A 36 -41.46 -38.32 -2.56
C GLY A 36 -41.31 -36.95 -3.24
N ASP A 37 -42.20 -36.77 -4.22
CA ASP A 37 -42.84 -35.53 -4.66
C ASP A 37 -42.04 -34.52 -5.50
N ASP A 38 -42.30 -34.66 -6.80
CA ASP A 38 -42.31 -33.60 -7.80
C ASP A 38 -43.17 -32.42 -7.33
N ASP A 39 -42.53 -31.30 -7.02
CA ASP A 39 -43.15 -29.99 -7.18
C ASP A 39 -42.12 -29.08 -7.86
N GLU A 40 -42.37 -28.80 -9.14
CA GLU A 40 -41.73 -27.76 -9.93
C GLU A 40 -42.03 -26.39 -9.31
N ASP A 41 -41.29 -26.01 -8.28
CA ASP A 41 -41.18 -24.60 -7.92
C ASP A 41 -39.95 -24.03 -8.62
N ALA A 42 -40.20 -23.45 -9.78
CA ALA A 42 -39.26 -22.63 -10.52
C ALA A 42 -38.84 -21.44 -9.64
N ALA A 43 -37.88 -21.68 -8.76
CA ALA A 43 -37.18 -20.67 -7.99
C ALA A 43 -36.51 -19.73 -8.99
N THR A 44 -37.22 -18.65 -9.28
CA THR A 44 -36.73 -17.50 -10.03
C THR A 44 -35.39 -17.13 -9.42
N ALA A 45 -34.31 -17.42 -10.15
CA ALA A 45 -32.97 -17.05 -9.76
C ALA A 45 -32.96 -15.53 -9.59
N ALA A 46 -33.01 -15.09 -8.34
CA ALA A 46 -32.79 -13.70 -7.99
C ALA A 46 -31.49 -13.28 -8.68
N PRO A 47 -31.47 -12.12 -9.39
CA PRO A 47 -30.28 -11.70 -10.09
C PRO A 47 -29.14 -11.64 -9.07
N LEU A 48 -28.10 -12.47 -9.25
CA LEU A 48 -26.88 -12.35 -8.48
C LEU A 48 -26.43 -10.91 -8.61
N ALA A 49 -26.49 -10.16 -7.52
CA ALA A 49 -25.86 -8.85 -7.42
C ALA A 49 -24.43 -8.99 -7.97
N PRO A 50 -23.95 -8.04 -8.79
CA PRO A 50 -22.65 -8.16 -9.42
C PRO A 50 -21.60 -8.45 -8.34
N ALA A 51 -20.95 -9.60 -8.44
CA ALA A 51 -19.90 -9.98 -7.53
C ALA A 51 -18.83 -8.90 -7.60
N ILE A 52 -18.69 -8.10 -6.54
CA ILE A 52 -17.64 -7.10 -6.43
C ILE A 52 -16.32 -7.86 -6.59
N ALA A 53 -15.59 -7.56 -7.66
CA ALA A 53 -14.36 -8.26 -7.99
C ALA A 53 -13.39 -8.12 -6.80
N ARG A 54 -13.06 -9.25 -6.16
CA ARG A 54 -12.14 -9.27 -5.02
C ARG A 54 -10.75 -8.88 -5.52
N VAL A 55 -10.30 -7.69 -5.15
CA VAL A 55 -8.94 -7.23 -5.46
C VAL A 55 -7.96 -8.12 -4.72
N VAL A 56 -7.08 -8.80 -5.45
CA VAL A 56 -5.99 -9.62 -4.90
C VAL A 56 -4.76 -8.74 -4.77
N ALA A 57 -4.06 -8.80 -3.63
CA ALA A 57 -2.82 -8.08 -3.43
C ALA A 57 -1.76 -8.52 -4.45
N ARG A 58 -1.07 -7.55 -5.07
CA ARG A 58 -0.03 -7.77 -6.08
C ARG A 58 1.10 -6.79 -5.87
N ASP A 59 2.31 -7.21 -6.18
CA ASP A 59 3.47 -6.33 -6.13
C ASP A 59 3.39 -5.27 -7.23
N PHE A 60 3.70 -4.03 -6.88
CA PHE A 60 3.76 -2.94 -7.85
C PHE A 60 5.01 -3.11 -8.73
N ARG A 61 4.81 -3.15 -10.05
CA ARG A 61 5.90 -3.19 -11.03
C ARG A 61 5.94 -1.90 -11.82
N LEU A 62 7.01 -1.12 -11.62
CA LEU A 62 7.23 0.10 -12.38
C LEU A 62 7.73 -0.25 -13.79
N THR A 63 6.83 -0.20 -14.77
CA THR A 63 7.20 -0.27 -16.19
C THR A 63 7.36 1.14 -16.76
N GLY A 64 8.59 1.58 -17.01
CA GLY A 64 8.86 2.92 -17.55
C GLY A 64 9.05 3.99 -16.47
N GLU A 65 8.54 5.20 -16.72
CA GLU A 65 8.62 6.37 -15.82
C GLU A 65 7.47 6.41 -14.82
N ARG A 66 7.74 6.88 -13.60
CA ARG A 66 6.69 7.10 -12.59
C ARG A 66 5.73 8.23 -12.96
N GLY A 67 6.13 9.10 -13.89
CA GLY A 67 5.36 10.28 -14.26
C GLY A 67 5.32 11.33 -13.14
N LEU A 68 6.44 11.52 -12.42
CA LEU A 68 6.54 12.57 -11.41
C LEU A 68 6.44 13.95 -12.06
N ALA A 69 5.64 14.84 -11.47
CA ALA A 69 5.55 16.23 -11.94
C ALA A 69 6.92 16.92 -11.95
N SER A 70 7.12 17.91 -12.80
CA SER A 70 8.38 18.67 -12.87
C SER A 70 8.52 19.66 -11.71
N ALA A 71 7.42 20.30 -11.31
CA ALA A 71 7.38 21.31 -10.25
C ALA A 71 7.12 20.69 -8.87
N TRP A 72 7.82 21.19 -7.84
CA TRP A 72 7.65 20.71 -6.46
C TRP A 72 6.24 20.91 -5.91
N LYS A 73 5.58 22.02 -6.25
CA LYS A 73 4.19 22.26 -5.84
C LYS A 73 3.22 21.21 -6.40
N ALA A 74 3.42 20.80 -7.65
CA ALA A 74 2.62 19.74 -8.25
C ALA A 74 2.90 18.38 -7.58
N ARG A 75 4.16 18.08 -7.24
CA ARG A 75 4.48 16.90 -6.43
C ARG A 75 3.87 16.92 -5.03
N ALA A 76 3.75 18.10 -4.41
CA ALA A 76 3.01 18.23 -3.16
C ALA A 76 1.54 17.86 -3.31
N ALA A 77 0.91 18.24 -4.43
CA ALA A 77 -0.46 17.82 -4.75
C ALA A 77 -0.54 16.30 -4.99
N ASP A 78 0.42 15.71 -5.71
CA ASP A 78 0.51 14.25 -5.89
C ASP A 78 0.64 13.52 -4.54
N ASN A 79 1.46 14.04 -3.61
CA ASN A 79 1.60 13.49 -2.26
C ASN A 79 0.27 13.53 -1.49
N LEU A 80 -0.47 14.64 -1.55
CA LEU A 80 -1.78 14.76 -0.91
C LEU A 80 -2.79 13.78 -1.50
N ALA A 81 -2.79 13.60 -2.82
CA ALA A 81 -3.62 12.62 -3.48
C ALA A 81 -3.28 11.20 -3.01
N ALA A 82 -1.99 10.87 -2.89
CA ALA A 82 -1.53 9.58 -2.40
C ALA A 82 -1.91 9.33 -0.92
N ILE A 83 -1.74 10.31 -0.03
CA ILE A 83 -2.12 10.21 1.40
C ILE A 83 -3.62 9.93 1.53
N ARG A 84 -4.45 10.73 0.86
CA ARG A 84 -5.92 10.59 0.89
C ARG A 84 -6.36 9.24 0.31
N LEU A 85 -5.69 8.78 -0.74
CA LEU A 85 -5.95 7.48 -1.34
C LEU A 85 -5.59 6.35 -0.38
N MET A 86 -4.44 6.43 0.28
CA MET A 86 -3.99 5.43 1.27
C MET A 86 -4.99 5.31 2.42
N GLN A 87 -5.42 6.44 2.98
CA GLN A 87 -6.42 6.47 4.06
C GLN A 87 -7.75 5.82 3.64
N ARG A 88 -8.18 6.02 2.39
CA ARG A 88 -9.37 5.36 1.85
C ARG A 88 -9.19 3.84 1.77
N ILE A 89 -8.06 3.40 1.21
CA ILE A 89 -7.74 1.97 1.06
C ILE A 89 -7.68 1.28 2.43
N GLU A 90 -7.07 1.93 3.41
CA GLU A 90 -7.00 1.46 4.80
C GLU A 90 -8.38 1.39 5.45
N GLY A 91 -9.21 2.43 5.30
CA GLY A 91 -10.58 2.45 5.80
C GLY A 91 -11.47 1.38 5.17
N GLU A 92 -11.26 1.07 3.89
CA GLU A 92 -11.96 0.00 3.15
C GLU A 92 -11.39 -1.40 3.44
N THR A 93 -10.27 -1.50 4.18
CA THR A 93 -9.60 -2.76 4.55
C THR A 93 -9.37 -3.69 3.34
N ARG A 94 -8.90 -3.11 2.23
CA ARG A 94 -8.66 -3.86 0.99
C ARG A 94 -7.28 -3.56 0.41
N PRO A 95 -6.76 -4.39 -0.49
CA PRO A 95 -5.55 -4.05 -1.23
C PRO A 95 -5.80 -2.94 -2.28
N ALA A 96 -4.74 -2.20 -2.59
CA ALA A 96 -4.73 -1.22 -3.68
C ALA A 96 -4.86 -1.93 -5.04
N THR A 97 -5.66 -1.36 -5.93
CA THR A 97 -5.72 -1.75 -7.35
C THR A 97 -4.46 -1.29 -8.10
N ALA A 98 -4.22 -1.80 -9.30
CA ALA A 98 -3.05 -1.40 -10.10
C ALA A 98 -3.01 0.11 -10.41
N GLU A 99 -4.16 0.72 -10.67
CA GLU A 99 -4.28 2.16 -10.92
C GLU A 99 -3.98 2.96 -9.66
N GLU A 100 -4.50 2.51 -8.52
CA GLU A 100 -4.22 3.15 -7.23
C GLU A 100 -2.75 3.01 -6.83
N GLN A 101 -2.12 1.85 -7.09
CA GLN A 101 -0.69 1.66 -6.88
C GLN A 101 0.14 2.64 -7.72
N ALA A 102 -0.28 2.94 -8.96
CA ALA A 102 0.40 3.94 -9.78
C ALA A 102 0.28 5.37 -9.19
N ILE A 103 -0.85 5.71 -8.57
CA ILE A 103 -1.01 6.97 -7.85
C ILE A 103 -0.10 7.01 -6.62
N LEU A 104 -0.11 5.95 -5.81
CA LEU A 104 0.73 5.81 -4.61
C LEU A 104 2.22 5.87 -4.96
N ALA A 105 2.63 5.29 -6.09
CA ALA A 105 4.02 5.31 -6.56
C ALA A 105 4.55 6.72 -6.88
N ARG A 106 3.68 7.72 -7.07
CA ARG A 106 4.08 9.11 -7.29
C ARG A 106 4.40 9.85 -6.00
N PHE A 107 4.10 9.27 -4.84
CA PHE A 107 4.47 9.86 -3.56
C PHE A 107 5.99 10.03 -3.47
N VAL A 108 6.42 11.23 -3.11
CA VAL A 108 7.82 11.56 -2.84
C VAL A 108 7.98 12.06 -1.41
N GLY A 109 9.13 11.76 -0.80
CA GLY A 109 9.43 12.32 0.52
C GLY A 109 9.50 13.85 0.51
N TYR A 110 9.32 14.46 1.68
CA TYR A 110 9.32 15.91 1.85
C TYR A 110 10.70 16.54 2.05
N GLY A 111 11.77 15.79 1.77
CA GLY A 111 13.15 16.24 2.00
C GLY A 111 13.69 17.26 1.00
N ALA A 112 13.00 17.47 -0.12
CA ALA A 112 13.35 18.56 -1.04
C ALA A 112 13.12 19.91 -0.33
N GLY A 113 14.10 20.80 -0.37
CA GLY A 113 14.05 22.09 0.36
C GLY A 113 12.80 22.92 0.05
N ASP A 114 12.31 22.90 -1.19
CA ASP A 114 11.06 23.56 -1.56
C ASP A 114 9.84 22.99 -0.82
N LEU A 115 9.74 21.66 -0.70
CA LEU A 115 8.65 20.99 0.02
C LEU A 115 8.80 21.22 1.53
N ALA A 116 9.99 21.02 2.08
CA ALA A 116 10.27 21.17 3.50
C ALA A 116 9.93 22.59 3.98
N ASN A 117 10.41 23.61 3.28
CA ASN A 117 10.24 25.01 3.67
C ASN A 117 8.86 25.58 3.32
N ALA A 118 8.09 24.95 2.43
CA ALA A 118 6.76 25.43 2.06
C ALA A 118 5.61 24.76 2.80
N LEU A 119 5.76 23.50 3.19
CA LEU A 119 4.69 22.71 3.82
C LEU A 119 4.82 22.60 5.33
N PHE A 120 6.01 22.83 5.90
CA PHE A 120 6.25 22.76 7.35
C PHE A 120 6.66 24.12 7.91
N ARG A 121 5.69 25.04 7.97
CA ARG A 121 5.84 26.37 8.55
C ARG A 121 5.98 26.34 10.07
N ARG A 122 6.50 27.42 10.66
CA ARG A 122 6.44 27.59 12.11
C ARG A 122 5.02 27.99 12.54
N PRO A 123 4.59 27.64 13.77
CA PRO A 123 3.31 28.13 14.30
C PRO A 123 3.22 29.66 14.23
N GLY A 124 2.14 30.17 13.63
CA GLY A 124 1.90 31.61 13.47
C GLY A 124 2.51 32.25 12.21
N GLU A 125 3.25 31.50 11.41
CA GLU A 125 3.77 31.98 10.12
C GLU A 125 2.72 31.84 9.01
N ALA A 126 2.70 32.75 8.04
CA ALA A 126 1.84 32.60 6.87
C ALA A 126 2.41 31.55 5.89
N TRP A 127 1.56 30.97 5.05
CA TRP A 127 2.03 30.12 3.95
C TRP A 127 2.88 30.92 2.97
N ARG A 128 3.89 30.26 2.38
CA ARG A 128 4.60 30.81 1.22
C ARG A 128 3.59 31.08 0.09
N GLU A 129 3.87 32.10 -0.71
CA GLU A 129 2.98 32.51 -1.80
C GLU A 129 2.61 31.33 -2.70
N GLY A 130 1.30 31.11 -2.85
CA GLY A 130 0.75 30.03 -3.65
C GLY A 130 0.86 28.63 -3.04
N TRP A 131 1.28 28.45 -1.79
CA TRP A 131 1.37 27.12 -1.14
C TRP A 131 0.24 26.83 -0.14
N ALA A 132 -0.64 27.80 0.12
CA ALA A 132 -1.70 27.69 1.12
C ALA A 132 -2.59 26.45 0.90
N GLU A 133 -3.01 26.19 -0.34
CA GLU A 133 -3.83 25.03 -0.68
C GLU A 133 -3.15 23.70 -0.30
N GLN A 134 -1.87 23.55 -0.60
CA GLN A 134 -1.12 22.33 -0.32
C GLN A 134 -0.80 22.20 1.18
N GLY A 135 -0.49 23.32 1.83
CA GLY A 135 -0.24 23.39 3.27
C GLY A 135 -1.47 23.03 4.09
N ASP A 136 -2.57 23.75 3.87
CA ASP A 136 -3.86 23.48 4.53
C ASP A 136 -4.36 22.07 4.21
N GLY A 137 -4.21 21.64 2.96
CA GLY A 137 -4.57 20.29 2.53
C GLY A 137 -3.78 19.19 3.25
N LEU A 138 -2.52 19.45 3.61
CA LEU A 138 -1.69 18.53 4.39
C LEU A 138 -2.10 18.54 5.86
N GLU A 139 -2.21 19.71 6.47
CA GLU A 139 -2.63 19.87 7.88
C GLU A 139 -4.00 19.24 8.15
N GLN A 140 -4.91 19.24 7.17
CA GLN A 140 -6.21 18.59 7.28
C GLN A 140 -6.18 17.08 7.03
N ALA A 141 -5.24 16.60 6.20
CA ALA A 141 -5.16 15.19 5.84
C ALA A 141 -4.51 14.35 6.94
N VAL A 142 -3.60 14.92 7.75
CA VAL A 142 -2.83 14.17 8.74
C VAL A 142 -3.11 14.67 10.16
N SER A 143 -2.94 13.79 11.16
CA SER A 143 -2.97 14.19 12.56
C SER A 143 -1.77 15.07 12.91
N ALA A 144 -1.87 15.84 14.01
CA ALA A 144 -0.75 16.66 14.49
C ALA A 144 0.53 15.85 14.79
N ALA A 145 0.37 14.60 15.27
CA ALA A 145 1.49 13.71 15.54
C ALA A 145 2.19 13.24 14.25
N GLU A 146 1.41 12.90 13.23
CA GLU A 146 1.92 12.54 11.90
C GLU A 146 2.58 13.74 11.22
N LEU A 147 1.98 14.93 11.29
CA LEU A 147 2.57 16.15 10.75
C LEU A 147 3.93 16.46 11.39
N ALA A 148 4.02 16.33 12.72
CA ALA A 148 5.29 16.48 13.44
C ALA A 148 6.31 15.41 13.04
N SER A 149 5.86 14.17 12.80
CA SER A 149 6.72 13.09 12.31
C SER A 149 7.25 13.39 10.90
N LEU A 150 6.38 13.79 9.98
CA LEU A 150 6.72 14.17 8.60
C LEU A 150 7.70 15.36 8.59
N SER A 151 7.46 16.37 9.43
CA SER A 151 8.35 17.53 9.59
C SER A 151 9.76 17.10 10.00
N ARG A 152 9.90 16.20 10.99
CA ARG A 152 11.21 15.66 11.39
C ARG A 152 11.87 14.84 10.27
N CYS A 153 11.09 14.08 9.51
CA CYS A 153 11.61 13.28 8.40
C CYS A 153 12.22 14.14 7.28
N THR A 154 11.84 15.41 7.14
CA THR A 154 12.44 16.31 6.13
C THR A 154 13.95 16.42 6.25
N GLN A 155 14.50 16.33 7.46
CA GLN A 155 15.95 16.41 7.71
C GLN A 155 16.74 15.22 7.15
N TYR A 156 16.09 14.06 7.04
CA TYR A 156 16.74 12.79 6.67
C TYR A 156 16.26 12.24 5.32
N ALA A 157 15.21 12.82 4.75
CA ALA A 157 14.73 12.47 3.43
C ALA A 157 15.62 13.13 2.38
N HIS A 158 16.23 12.33 1.51
CA HIS A 158 16.92 12.84 0.33
C HIS A 158 16.21 12.36 -0.92
N PHE A 159 15.89 13.30 -1.81
CA PHE A 159 15.27 12.97 -3.08
C PHE A 159 16.36 12.63 -4.10
N THR A 160 16.38 11.39 -4.58
CA THR A 160 17.20 10.97 -5.72
C THR A 160 16.40 11.15 -7.01
N PRO A 161 16.85 12.02 -7.95
CA PRO A 161 16.17 12.20 -9.22
C PRO A 161 16.02 10.91 -10.03
N GLU A 162 14.91 10.79 -10.77
CA GLU A 162 14.59 9.57 -11.53
C GLU A 162 15.65 9.21 -12.57
N TYR A 163 16.26 10.22 -13.22
CA TYR A 163 17.36 10.00 -14.16
C TYR A 163 18.62 9.40 -13.49
N ILE A 164 18.91 9.76 -12.23
CA ILE A 164 20.02 9.16 -11.47
C ILE A 164 19.70 7.71 -11.12
N VAL A 165 18.47 7.44 -10.65
CA VAL A 165 18.01 6.07 -10.35
C VAL A 165 18.15 5.20 -11.60
N ARG A 166 17.73 5.69 -12.76
CA ARG A 166 17.88 4.99 -14.04
C ARG A 166 19.33 4.77 -14.44
N ALA A 167 20.18 5.77 -14.26
CA ALA A 167 21.60 5.63 -14.57
C ALA A 167 22.26 4.53 -13.73
N VAL A 168 21.90 4.43 -12.44
CA VAL A 168 22.39 3.36 -11.55
C VAL A 168 21.92 1.99 -12.07
N TRP A 169 20.63 1.83 -12.37
CA TRP A 169 20.09 0.57 -12.91
C TRP A 169 20.69 0.19 -14.26
N ALA A 170 20.89 1.17 -15.16
CA ALA A 170 21.56 0.96 -16.42
C ALA A 170 23.03 0.53 -16.23
N GLY A 171 23.71 1.11 -15.24
CA GLY A 171 25.06 0.69 -14.84
C GLY A 171 25.11 -0.75 -14.35
N LEU A 172 24.17 -1.15 -13.47
CA LEU A 172 24.06 -2.52 -12.98
C LEU A 172 23.80 -3.52 -14.11
N ALA A 173 22.91 -3.18 -15.05
CA ALA A 173 22.66 -4.02 -16.23
C ALA A 173 23.92 -4.23 -17.07
N ARG A 174 24.74 -3.18 -17.26
CA ARG A 174 26.02 -3.27 -17.98
C ARG A 174 27.07 -4.10 -17.25
N LEU A 175 26.97 -4.20 -15.93
CA LEU A 175 27.82 -5.07 -15.09
C LEU A 175 27.31 -6.53 -15.04
N GLY A 176 26.26 -6.87 -15.79
CA GLY A 176 25.74 -8.23 -15.90
C GLY A 176 24.62 -8.57 -14.90
N PHE A 177 24.07 -7.59 -14.19
CA PHE A 177 22.88 -7.81 -13.37
C PHE A 177 21.62 -7.92 -14.25
N VAL A 178 20.98 -9.08 -14.28
CA VAL A 178 19.82 -9.36 -15.16
C VAL A 178 18.50 -9.48 -14.40
N ARG A 179 18.54 -10.09 -13.20
CA ARG A 179 17.36 -10.31 -12.34
C ARG A 179 17.79 -10.58 -10.91
N GLY A 180 16.87 -10.33 -9.99
CA GLY A 180 17.05 -10.60 -8.56
C GLY A 180 16.47 -9.47 -7.71
N ALA A 181 16.26 -9.74 -6.43
CA ALA A 181 15.90 -8.71 -5.48
C ALA A 181 17.17 -8.01 -4.98
N ILE A 182 17.20 -6.67 -5.07
CA ILE A 182 18.25 -5.87 -4.45
C ILE A 182 17.68 -5.26 -3.17
N LEU A 183 18.40 -5.46 -2.07
CA LEU A 183 18.13 -4.78 -0.80
C LEU A 183 18.77 -3.40 -0.82
N VAL A 184 17.98 -2.36 -0.61
CA VAL A 184 18.50 -1.00 -0.40
C VAL A 184 18.36 -0.67 1.08
N SER A 185 19.48 -0.72 1.81
CA SER A 185 19.50 -0.31 3.22
C SER A 185 19.19 1.18 3.35
N GLY A 186 18.27 1.55 4.25
CA GLY A 186 17.85 2.94 4.49
C GLY A 186 16.60 3.41 3.74
N ALA A 187 16.17 2.71 2.68
CA ALA A 187 14.78 2.77 2.25
C ALA A 187 13.99 1.84 3.19
N MET A 188 12.89 2.30 3.79
CA MET A 188 12.08 1.45 4.67
C MET A 188 11.75 0.10 3.99
N GLY A 189 12.46 -0.97 4.36
CA GLY A 189 12.17 -2.38 4.04
C GLY A 189 11.90 -2.76 2.58
N ASN A 190 12.23 -1.94 1.57
CA ASN A 190 11.78 -2.16 0.19
C ASN A 190 12.76 -3.03 -0.62
N TRP A 191 12.25 -4.16 -1.14
CA TRP A 191 12.89 -4.95 -2.20
C TRP A 191 12.47 -4.41 -3.56
N THR A 192 13.41 -3.89 -4.34
CA THR A 192 13.13 -3.50 -5.72
C THR A 192 13.42 -4.67 -6.65
N GLU A 193 12.37 -5.25 -7.25
CA GLU A 193 12.48 -6.29 -8.26
C GLU A 193 12.74 -5.62 -9.62
N ALA A 194 13.95 -5.79 -10.17
CA ALA A 194 14.24 -5.35 -11.52
C ALA A 194 14.04 -6.52 -12.48
N THR A 195 12.92 -6.53 -13.20
CA THR A 195 12.73 -7.43 -14.35
C THR A 195 13.22 -6.72 -15.60
N GLY A 196 14.48 -6.94 -15.96
CA GLY A 196 14.97 -6.63 -17.29
C GLY A 196 14.41 -7.64 -18.30
N ARG A 197 13.58 -7.19 -19.24
CA ARG A 197 13.46 -7.86 -20.53
C ARG A 197 13.81 -6.87 -21.63
N THR A 198 14.71 -7.35 -22.48
CA THR A 198 15.06 -6.88 -23.83
C THR A 198 13.84 -6.72 -24.71
#